data_AF-A0A381XE23-F1
#
_entry.id   AF-A0A381XE23-F1
#
_cell.length_a   1.000
_cell.length_b   1.000
_cell.length_c   1.000
_cell.angle_alpha   90.00
_cell.angle_beta   90.00
_cell.angle_gamma   90.00
#
_symmetry.space_group_name_H-M   'P 1'
#
loop_
_entity.id
_entity.type
_entity.pdbx_description
1 polymer ?
#
loop_
_entity_poly.entity_id
_entity_poly.type
_entity_poly.pdbx_seq_one_letter_code
_entity_poly.pdbx_strand_id
1 'polypeptide(L)' 'MIGIEECNKMDLRVGTIEQAEEFPDAKQPAYKLYINFGEIGNKWSSAQITKNYSIEDLCG' A
#
# COMPACT_ATOMS: atom_id res chain seq x y z
N MET A 1 -24.82 -6.77 -9.51
CA MET A 1 -23.76 -7.60 -10.13
C MET A 1 -22.87 -6.64 -10.89
N ILE A 2 -21.59 -6.58 -10.56
CA ILE A 2 -20.61 -5.77 -11.31
C ILE A 2 -20.18 -6.56 -12.54
N GLY A 3 -20.21 -5.92 -13.72
CA GLY A 3 -19.78 -6.52 -14.98
C GLY A 3 -18.28 -6.35 -15.20
N ILE A 4 -17.70 -7.17 -16.08
CA ILE A 4 -16.26 -7.14 -16.40
C ILE A 4 -15.79 -5.77 -16.91
N GLU A 5 -16.66 -5.02 -17.60
CA GLU A 5 -16.37 -3.67 -18.09
C GLU A 5 -16.06 -2.68 -16.96
N GLU A 6 -16.69 -2.84 -15.78
CA GLU A 6 -16.39 -2.00 -14.62
C GLU A 6 -15.04 -2.35 -13.99
N CYS A 7 -14.62 -3.61 -14.02
CA CYS A 7 -13.29 -4.03 -13.57
C CYS A 7 -12.19 -3.45 -14.46
N ASN A 8 -12.41 -3.40 -15.78
CA ASN A 8 -11.44 -2.87 -16.74
C ASN A 8 -11.17 -1.36 -16.59
N LYS A 9 -12.03 -0.62 -15.86
CA LYS A 9 -11.81 0.80 -15.53
C LYS A 9 -10.83 0.99 -14.38
N MET A 10 -10.55 -0.03 -13.57
CA MET A 10 -9.63 0.07 -12.44
C MET A 10 -8.18 -0.11 -12.90
N ASP A 11 -7.32 0.83 -12.54
CA ASP A 11 -5.89 0.72 -12.78
C ASP A 11 -5.21 0.01 -11.59
N LEU A 12 -5.01 -1.30 -11.73
CA LEU A 12 -4.33 -2.13 -10.72
C LEU A 12 -2.85 -2.25 -11.08
N ARG A 13 -1.99 -1.95 -10.11
CA ARG A 13 -0.53 -1.94 -10.28
C ARG A 13 0.15 -2.73 -9.18
N VAL A 14 1.35 -3.20 -9.50
CA VAL A 14 2.29 -3.78 -8.55
C VAL A 14 3.38 -2.75 -8.28
N GLY A 15 3.78 -2.65 -7.02
CA GLY A 15 4.87 -1.78 -6.59
C GLY A 15 5.63 -2.41 -5.43
N THR A 16 6.85 -1.92 -5.22
CA THR A 16 7.78 -2.36 -4.17
C THR A 16 7.75 -1.35 -3.04
N ILE A 17 7.67 -1.80 -1.79
CA ILE A 17 7.69 -0.89 -0.64
C ILE A 17 9.15 -0.51 -0.39
N GLU A 18 9.50 0.75 -0.63
CA GLU A 18 10.85 1.26 -0.36
C GLU A 18 11.03 1.71 1.08
N GLN A 19 9.94 2.13 1.74
CA GLN A 19 9.96 2.59 3.12
C GLN A 19 8.62 2.30 3.81
N ALA A 20 8.69 1.84 5.06
CA ALA A 20 7.54 1.63 5.93
C ALA A 20 7.77 2.34 7.28
N GLU A 21 6.76 3.03 7.77
CA GLU A 21 6.80 3.79 9.03
C GLU A 21 5.57 3.47 9.89
N GLU A 22 5.72 3.57 11.22
CA GLU A 22 4.57 3.52 12.12
C GLU A 22 3.68 4.73 11.89
N PHE A 23 2.37 4.52 11.94
CA PHE A 23 1.40 5.61 11.85
C PHE A 23 0.56 5.73 13.13
N PRO A 24 1.14 6.26 14.22
CA PRO A 24 0.47 6.34 15.53
C PRO A 24 -0.74 7.28 15.54
N ASP A 25 -0.79 8.26 14.63
CA ASP A 25 -1.93 9.18 14.50
C ASP A 25 -3.17 8.53 13.85
N ALA A 26 -3.04 7.33 13.29
CA ALA A 26 -4.16 6.63 12.71
C ALA A 26 -5.10 6.08 13.80
N LYS A 27 -6.42 6.21 13.58
CA LYS A 27 -7.44 5.69 14.51
C LYS A 27 -7.31 4.18 14.76
N GLN A 28 -6.77 3.45 13.79
CA GLN A 28 -6.48 2.02 13.87
C GLN A 28 -4.99 1.80 13.57
N PRO A 29 -4.35 0.80 14.19
CA PRO A 29 -2.94 0.50 13.95
C PRO A 29 -2.66 0.30 12.46
N ALA A 30 -1.91 1.22 11.87
CA ALA A 30 -1.56 1.24 10.46
C ALA A 30 -0.09 1.57 10.27
N TYR A 31 0.44 1.16 9.12
CA TYR A 31 1.73 1.61 8.63
C TYR A 31 1.54 2.60 7.49
N LYS A 32 2.44 3.56 7.44
CA LYS A 32 2.58 4.48 6.32
C LYS A 32 3.63 3.89 5.38
N LEU A 33 3.22 3.57 4.16
CA LEU A 33 4.03 2.89 3.17
C LEU A 33 4.40 3.85 2.05
N TYR A 34 5.68 3.86 1.68
CA TYR A 34 6.18 4.52 0.48
C TYR A 34 6.46 3.45 -0.57
N ILE A 35 5.63 3.44 -1.60
CA ILE A 35 5.60 2.37 -2.61
C ILE A 35 6.11 2.94 -3.92
N ASN A 36 7.13 2.30 -4.49
CA ASN A 36 7.65 2.59 -5.82
C ASN A 36 6.88 1.79 -6.87
N PHE A 37 6.19 2.50 -7.77
CA PHE A 37 5.42 1.92 -8.87
C PHE A 37 6.16 2.02 -10.22
N GLY A 38 7.49 2.18 -10.20
CA GLY A 38 8.33 2.32 -11.39
C GLY A 38 8.06 3.64 -12.12
N GLU A 39 7.54 3.54 -13.35
CA GLU A 39 7.30 4.71 -14.22
C GLU A 39 6.25 5.69 -13.67
N ILE A 40 5.35 5.24 -12.79
CA ILE A 40 4.36 6.10 -12.11
C ILE A 40 5.01 6.92 -10.97
N GLY A 41 6.22 6.53 -10.57
CA GLY A 41 6.93 7.08 -9.43
C GLY A 41 6.40 6.56 -8.09
N ASN A 42 6.80 7.25 -7.02
CA ASN A 42 6.57 6.79 -5.67
C ASN A 42 5.30 7.41 -5.07
N LYS A 43 4.55 6.61 -4.32
CA LYS A 43 3.29 7.04 -3.68
C LYS A 43 3.27 6.64 -2.21
N TRP A 44 2.64 7.51 -1.42
CA TRP A 44 2.33 7.23 -0.03
C TRP A 44 0.98 6.55 0.08
N SER A 45 0.92 5.52 0.92
CA SER A 45 -0.30 4.81 1.28
C SER A 45 -0.35 4.55 2.79
N SER A 46 -1.54 4.33 3.32
CA SER A 46 -1.75 3.90 4.71
C SER A 46 -2.44 2.55 4.71
N ALA A 47 -1.84 1.57 5.39
CA ALA A 47 -2.30 0.18 5.38
C ALA A 47 -2.39 -0.39 6.80
N GLN A 48 -3.54 -0.99 7.12
CA GLN A 48 -3.81 -1.62 8.41
C GLN A 48 -3.35 -3.09 8.44
N ILE A 49 -2.05 -3.30 8.26
CA ILE A 49 -1.43 -4.64 8.13
C ILE A 49 -0.54 -5.02 9.33
N THR A 50 -0.59 -4.20 10.39
CA THR A 50 0.16 -4.31 11.65
C THR A 50 -0.02 -5.63 12.41
N LYS A 51 -1.08 -6.40 12.11
CA LYS A 51 -1.33 -7.70 12.76
C LYS A 51 -0.41 -8.82 12.23
N ASN A 52 -0.07 -8.78 10.95
CA ASN A 52 0.58 -9.90 10.26
C ASN A 52 2.01 -9.58 9.80
N TYR A 53 2.38 -8.30 9.75
CA TYR A 53 3.68 -7.85 9.23
C TYR A 53 4.29 -6.86 10.22
N SER A 54 5.59 -6.94 10.43
CA SER A 54 6.39 -5.90 11.09
C SER A 54 6.92 -4.92 10.04
N ILE A 55 7.34 -3.72 10.45
CA ILE A 55 7.91 -2.73 9.50
C ILE A 55 9.14 -3.27 8.77
N GLU A 56 9.98 -4.03 9.47
CA GLU A 56 11.17 -4.67 8.90
C GLU A 56 10.85 -5.70 7.82
N ASP A 57 9.68 -6.34 7.88
CA ASP A 57 9.24 -7.33 6.90
C ASP A 57 8.67 -6.69 5.63
N LEU A 58 8.34 -5.39 5.69
CA LEU A 58 7.61 -4.71 4.63
C LEU A 58 8.51 -4.08 3.59
N CYS A 59 9.76 -3.73 3.91
CA CYS A 59 10.69 -3.14 2.95
C CYS A 59 11.32 -4.24 2.07
N GLY A 60 11.12 -4.13 0.75
CA GLY A 60 11.61 -5.11 -0.25
C GLY A 60 10.57 -5.43 -1.32
#